data_AF-A0A8S0FV01-F1
#
_entry.id   AF-A0A8S0FV01-F1
#
_cell.length_a   1.000
_cell.length_b   1.000
_cell.length_c   1.000
_cell.angle_alpha   90.00
_cell.angle_beta   90.00
_cell.angle_gamma   90.00
#
_symmetry.space_group_name_H-M   'P 1'
#
loop_
_entity.id
_entity.type
_entity.pdbx_description
1 polymer ?
#
loop_
_entity_poly.entity_id
_entity_poly.type
_entity_poly.pdbx_seq_one_letter_code
_entity_poly.pdbx_strand_id
1 'polypeptide(L)'
;MARPRKYKTNVPGLSPYFDKRNNKVYWRYRHPITGKNHGLGSIDQKLAETIAAEANSRLARQQMEQMLSLQEKIISDTGGSSTVTIFLNNYRKIQQERYENGEIKLNTLKQKAAPLRVFDERFGTRPLDAITVKDVVSVLEEYKARGHNRVINRISSEWDKFSGRY
;
A
#
# COMPACT_ATOMS: atom_id res chain seq x y z
N MET A 1 -1.23 -12.65 37.77
CA MET A 1 0.14 -13.19 37.65
C MET A 1 1.00 -12.20 36.89
N ALA A 2 2.06 -11.68 37.52
CA ALA A 2 3.01 -10.78 36.88
C ALA A 2 3.78 -11.51 35.75
N ARG A 3 3.96 -10.85 34.61
CA ARG A 3 4.71 -11.39 33.47
C ARG A 3 6.19 -11.55 33.86
N PRO A 4 6.83 -12.72 33.62
CA PRO A 4 8.27 -12.86 33.84
C PRO A 4 9.04 -11.83 33.00
N ARG A 5 9.90 -11.01 33.63
CA ARG A 5 10.65 -9.93 32.95
C ARG A 5 11.60 -10.43 31.86
N LYS A 6 11.96 -11.73 31.88
CA LYS A 6 12.91 -12.36 30.95
C LYS A 6 12.43 -12.42 29.50
N TYR A 7 11.12 -12.42 29.25
CA TYR A 7 10.53 -12.62 27.91
C TYR A 7 9.77 -11.38 27.43
N LYS A 8 10.42 -10.21 27.50
CA LYS A 8 9.84 -8.94 27.02
C LYS A 8 9.88 -8.93 25.49
N THR A 9 8.71 -8.79 24.87
CA THR A 9 8.55 -8.64 23.42
C THR A 9 8.02 -7.25 23.10
N ASN A 10 8.45 -6.65 21.99
CA ASN A 10 7.95 -5.35 21.51
C ASN A 10 6.85 -5.50 20.45
N VAL A 11 6.58 -6.73 20.00
CA VAL A 11 5.61 -7.02 18.93
C VAL A 11 4.19 -7.10 19.50
N PRO A 12 3.23 -6.29 19.00
CA PRO A 12 1.83 -6.34 19.44
C PRO A 12 1.21 -7.72 19.23
N GLY A 13 0.40 -8.16 20.19
CA GLY A 13 -0.31 -9.43 20.13
C GLY A 13 0.53 -10.65 20.51
N LEU A 14 1.86 -10.56 20.57
CA LEU A 14 2.71 -11.69 21.00
C LEU A 14 2.77 -11.80 22.53
N SER A 15 2.65 -13.01 23.06
CA SER A 15 2.77 -13.26 24.50
C SER A 15 3.40 -14.63 24.79
N PRO A 16 4.26 -14.73 25.81
CA PRO A 16 4.74 -16.01 26.30
C PRO A 16 3.70 -16.70 27.20
N TYR A 17 3.66 -18.02 27.14
CA TYR A 17 2.90 -18.92 28.02
C TYR A 17 3.88 -19.93 28.61
N PHE A 18 4.03 -19.91 29.94
CA PHE A 18 4.96 -20.81 30.63
C PHE A 18 4.19 -22.02 31.17
N ASP A 19 4.57 -23.22 30.72
CA ASP A 19 4.05 -24.46 31.27
C ASP A 19 4.91 -24.92 32.45
N LYS A 20 4.34 -24.84 33.66
CA LYS A 20 5.00 -25.23 34.91
C LYS A 20 5.30 -26.73 35.01
N ARG A 21 4.60 -27.57 34.24
CA ARG A 21 4.79 -29.04 34.29
C ARG A 21 6.08 -29.47 33.60
N ASN A 22 6.41 -28.80 32.50
CA ASN A 22 7.52 -29.17 31.62
C ASN A 22 8.65 -28.13 31.61
N ASN A 23 8.52 -27.02 32.35
CA ASN A 23 9.45 -25.87 32.33
C ASN A 23 9.72 -25.32 30.92
N LYS A 24 8.75 -25.44 30.00
CA LYS A 24 8.85 -24.96 28.62
C LYS A 24 8.06 -23.67 28.42
N VAL A 25 8.59 -22.79 27.58
CA VAL A 25 7.92 -21.56 27.15
C VAL A 25 7.29 -21.79 25.79
N TYR A 26 6.00 -21.57 25.71
CA TYR A 26 5.23 -21.57 24.47
C TYR A 26 4.89 -20.14 24.09
N TRP A 27 4.89 -19.85 22.81
CA TRP A 27 4.46 -18.55 22.29
C TRP A 27 3.02 -18.62 21.83
N ARG A 28 2.27 -17.56 22.09
CA ARG A 28 0.92 -17.37 21.55
C ARG A 28 0.80 -15.98 20.93
N TYR A 29 0.11 -15.92 19.81
CA TYR A 29 -0.22 -14.70 19.10
C TYR A 29 -1.71 -14.42 19.25
N ARG A 30 -2.06 -13.24 19.76
CA ARG A 30 -3.43 -12.76 19.86
C ARG A 30 -3.77 -11.95 18.63
N HIS A 31 -4.74 -12.40 17.85
CA HIS A 31 -5.21 -11.67 16.68
C HIS A 31 -5.85 -10.34 17.11
N PRO A 32 -5.47 -9.19 16.51
CA PRO A 32 -5.89 -7.87 17.01
C PRO A 32 -7.38 -7.57 16.78
N ILE A 33 -7.98 -8.07 15.69
CA ILE A 33 -9.42 -7.90 15.41
C ILE A 33 -10.28 -8.90 16.20
N THR A 34 -10.05 -10.21 16.02
CA THR A 34 -10.92 -11.25 16.61
C THR A 34 -10.65 -11.51 18.08
N GLY A 35 -9.50 -11.07 18.61
CA GLY A 35 -9.08 -11.31 20.00
C GLY A 35 -8.72 -12.77 20.31
N LYS A 36 -8.83 -13.70 19.34
CA LYS A 36 -8.51 -15.12 19.51
C LYS A 36 -7.00 -15.33 19.64
N ASN A 37 -6.62 -16.30 20.47
CA ASN A 37 -5.22 -16.69 20.67
C ASN A 37 -4.86 -17.88 19.78
N HIS A 38 -3.75 -17.76 19.05
CA HIS A 38 -3.16 -18.81 18.22
C HIS A 38 -1.83 -19.24 18.84
N GLY A 39 -1.66 -20.54 19.10
CA GLY A 39 -0.41 -21.08 19.60
C GLY A 39 0.64 -21.17 18.49
N LEU A 40 1.84 -20.63 18.72
CA LEU A 40 3.00 -20.73 17.83
C LEU A 40 3.96 -21.87 18.25
N GLY A 41 3.71 -22.51 19.39
CA GLY A 41 4.54 -23.60 19.91
C GLY A 41 5.75 -23.12 20.72
N SER A 42 6.67 -24.04 21.00
CA SER A 42 7.91 -23.80 21.77
C SER A 42 9.06 -23.42 20.85
N ILE A 43 8.90 -22.32 20.12
CA ILE A 43 9.91 -21.78 19.19
C ILE A 43 10.77 -20.70 19.85
N ASP A 44 11.89 -20.35 19.22
CA ASP A 44 12.74 -19.25 19.68
C ASP A 44 12.00 -17.91 19.70
N GLN A 45 12.32 -17.07 20.69
CA GLN A 45 11.69 -15.76 20.85
C GLN A 45 11.77 -14.91 19.57
N LYS A 46 12.94 -14.87 18.92
CA LYS A 46 13.15 -14.08 17.70
C LYS A 46 12.26 -14.56 16.56
N LEU A 47 12.08 -15.88 16.41
CA LEU A 47 11.20 -16.46 15.39
C LEU A 47 9.73 -16.16 15.70
N ALA A 48 9.34 -16.20 16.98
CA ALA A 48 7.98 -15.82 17.36
C ALA A 48 7.69 -14.33 17.09
N GLU A 49 8.68 -13.45 17.32
CA GLU A 49 8.59 -12.03 17.01
C GLU A 49 8.48 -11.76 15.51
N THR A 50 9.28 -12.43 14.67
CA THR A 50 9.19 -12.26 13.21
C THR A 50 7.85 -12.75 12.65
N ILE A 51 7.37 -13.92 13.08
CA ILE A 51 6.06 -14.45 12.66
C ILE A 51 4.93 -13.50 13.07
N ALA A 52 4.95 -12.99 14.31
CA ALA A 52 3.92 -12.07 14.79
C ALA A 52 3.98 -10.70 14.07
N ALA A 53 5.18 -10.18 13.78
CA ALA A 53 5.35 -8.93 13.03
C ALA A 53 4.86 -9.08 11.58
N GLU A 54 5.14 -10.21 10.95
CA GLU A 54 4.67 -10.52 9.61
C GLU A 54 3.14 -10.67 9.59
N ALA A 55 2.55 -11.37 10.57
CA ALA A 55 1.11 -11.51 10.69
C ALA A 55 0.40 -10.15 10.83
N ASN A 56 0.93 -9.25 11.67
CA ASN A 56 0.43 -7.89 11.80
C ASN A 56 0.52 -7.11 10.48
N SER A 57 1.64 -7.22 9.77
CA SER A 57 1.86 -6.54 8.48
C SER A 57 0.89 -7.04 7.40
N ARG A 58 0.67 -8.35 7.32
CA ARG A 58 -0.30 -8.95 6.38
C ARG A 58 -1.73 -8.53 6.69
N LEU A 59 -2.10 -8.50 7.96
CA LEU A 59 -3.44 -8.06 8.37
C LEU A 59 -3.69 -6.59 8.02
N ALA A 60 -2.71 -5.71 8.28
CA ALA A 60 -2.80 -4.30 7.91
C ALA A 60 -2.98 -4.11 6.40
N ARG A 61 -2.25 -4.87 5.57
CA ARG A 61 -2.43 -4.88 4.11
C ARG A 61 -3.84 -5.32 3.72
N GLN A 62 -4.32 -6.45 4.26
CA GLN A 62 -5.66 -6.96 3.96
C GLN A 62 -6.77 -5.97 4.34
N GLN A 63 -6.65 -5.30 5.49
CA GLN A 63 -7.60 -4.27 5.91
C GLN A 63 -7.59 -3.07 4.94
N MET A 64 -6.41 -2.64 4.50
CA MET A 64 -6.27 -1.57 3.52
C MET A 64 -6.90 -1.95 2.18
N GLU A 65 -6.64 -3.16 1.68
CA GLU A 65 -7.24 -3.69 0.44
C GLU A 65 -8.76 -3.78 0.52
N GLN A 66 -9.29 -4.28 1.64
CA GLN A 66 -10.74 -4.34 1.88
C GLN A 66 -11.36 -2.94 1.86
N MET A 67 -10.75 -1.98 2.56
CA MET A 67 -11.22 -0.60 2.60
C MET A 67 -11.27 0.02 1.19
N LEU A 68 -10.21 -0.17 0.39
CA LEU A 68 -10.16 0.33 -0.99
C LEU A 68 -11.25 -0.32 -1.86
N SER A 69 -11.45 -1.63 -1.75
CA SER A 69 -12.50 -2.34 -2.51
C SER A 69 -13.91 -1.90 -2.13
N LEU A 70 -14.14 -1.54 -0.86
CA LEU A 70 -15.42 -1.01 -0.40
C LEU A 70 -15.67 0.40 -0.92
N GLN A 71 -14.65 1.26 -0.89
CA GLN A 71 -14.72 2.59 -1.49
C GLN A 71 -15.04 2.50 -2.99
N GLU A 72 -14.41 1.57 -3.70
CA GLU A 72 -14.68 1.32 -5.11
C GLU A 72 -16.14 0.91 -5.37
N LYS A 73 -16.67 -0.05 -4.60
CA LYS A 73 -18.09 -0.47 -4.74
C LYS A 73 -19.05 0.71 -4.50
N ILE A 74 -18.79 1.51 -3.48
CA ILE A 74 -19.60 2.70 -3.19
C ILE A 74 -19.56 3.67 -4.37
N ILE A 75 -18.38 3.90 -4.92
CA ILE A 75 -18.18 4.77 -6.08
C ILE A 75 -18.94 4.24 -7.30
N SER A 76 -18.81 2.94 -7.62
CA SER A 76 -19.52 2.33 -8.76
C SER A 76 -21.04 2.40 -8.58
N ASP A 77 -21.53 2.13 -7.37
CA ASP A 77 -22.97 2.13 -7.06
C ASP A 77 -23.57 3.55 -7.08
N THR A 78 -22.75 4.56 -6.75
CA THR A 78 -23.15 5.98 -6.79
C THR A 78 -22.96 6.59 -8.20
N GLY A 79 -22.45 5.82 -9.17
CA GLY A 79 -22.14 6.31 -10.52
C GLY A 79 -20.95 7.26 -10.58
N GLY A 80 -20.11 7.29 -9.54
CA GLY A 80 -18.91 8.11 -9.47
C GLY A 80 -17.75 7.51 -10.27
N SER A 81 -16.77 8.33 -10.63
CA SER A 81 -15.56 7.85 -11.33
C SER A 81 -14.67 7.01 -10.41
N SER A 82 -14.01 5.99 -10.97
CA SER A 82 -13.08 5.15 -10.21
C SER A 82 -11.95 5.95 -9.55
N THR A 83 -11.41 5.45 -8.44
CA THR A 83 -10.25 6.07 -7.78
C THR A 83 -9.01 6.06 -8.67
N VAL A 84 -8.16 7.06 -8.48
CA VAL A 84 -6.92 7.27 -9.24
C VAL A 84 -6.01 6.06 -9.18
N THR A 85 -5.83 5.42 -8.03
CA THR A 85 -4.98 4.22 -7.91
C THR A 85 -5.44 3.10 -8.85
N ILE A 86 -6.75 2.88 -8.99
CA ILE A 86 -7.30 1.82 -9.85
C ILE A 86 -7.06 2.16 -11.31
N PHE A 87 -7.36 3.40 -11.68
CA PHE A 87 -7.09 3.90 -13.02
C PHE A 87 -5.60 3.78 -13.40
N LEU A 88 -4.70 4.17 -12.50
CA LEU A 88 -3.26 4.06 -12.71
C LEU A 88 -2.81 2.60 -12.83
N ASN A 89 -3.41 1.67 -12.07
CA ASN A 89 -3.11 0.24 -12.19
C ASN A 89 -3.56 -0.34 -13.53
N ASN A 90 -4.75 0.02 -14.01
CA ASN A 90 -5.22 -0.36 -15.33
C ASN A 90 -4.36 0.27 -16.43
N TYR A 91 -4.00 1.55 -16.28
CA TYR A 91 -3.10 2.23 -17.19
C TYR A 91 -1.73 1.55 -17.26
N ARG A 92 -1.15 1.14 -16.12
CA ARG A 92 0.11 0.39 -16.09
C ARG A 92 0.01 -0.93 -16.87
N LYS A 93 -1.10 -1.66 -16.75
CA LYS A 93 -1.34 -2.88 -17.54
C LYS A 93 -1.37 -2.58 -19.04
N ILE A 94 -2.11 -1.56 -19.46
CA ILE A 94 -2.16 -1.14 -20.86
C ILE A 94 -0.76 -0.77 -21.37
N GLN A 95 0.04 -0.01 -20.60
CA GLN A 95 1.40 0.32 -21.02
C GLN A 95 2.31 -0.92 -21.12
N GLN A 96 2.11 -1.91 -20.25
CA GLN A 96 2.83 -3.18 -20.30
C GLN A 96 2.46 -3.98 -21.55
N GLU A 97 1.18 -4.08 -21.88
CA GLU A 97 0.68 -4.72 -23.12
C GLU A 97 1.25 -4.03 -24.37
N ARG A 98 1.27 -2.69 -24.39
CA ARG A 98 1.89 -1.92 -25.49
C ARG A 98 3.39 -2.19 -25.63
N TYR A 99 4.08 -2.46 -24.53
CA TYR A 99 5.49 -2.85 -24.57
C TYR A 99 5.65 -4.26 -25.13
N GLU A 100 4.82 -5.20 -24.70
CA GLU A 100 4.82 -6.59 -25.17
C GLU A 100 4.50 -6.69 -26.66
N ASN A 101 3.58 -5.85 -27.15
CA ASN A 101 3.24 -5.73 -28.57
C ASN A 101 4.28 -4.95 -29.39
N GLY A 102 5.34 -4.43 -28.76
CA GLY A 102 6.41 -3.69 -29.43
C GLY A 102 6.06 -2.25 -29.84
N GLU A 103 4.91 -1.72 -29.43
CA GLU A 103 4.49 -0.34 -29.71
C GLU A 103 5.34 0.69 -28.98
N ILE A 104 5.86 0.33 -27.81
CA ILE A 104 6.74 1.20 -27.02
C ILE A 104 8.03 0.47 -26.63
N LYS A 105 9.11 1.25 -26.49
CA LYS A 105 10.40 0.74 -26.02
C LYS A 105 10.42 0.60 -24.49
N LEU A 106 11.26 -0.29 -23.98
CA LEU A 106 11.45 -0.49 -22.53
C LEU A 106 11.82 0.81 -21.79
N ASN A 107 12.62 1.68 -22.42
CA ASN A 107 12.97 2.98 -21.84
C ASN A 107 11.74 3.89 -21.68
N THR A 108 10.82 3.87 -22.64
CA THR A 108 9.57 4.63 -22.58
C THR A 108 8.68 4.14 -21.44
N LEU A 109 8.55 2.82 -21.29
CA LEU A 109 7.82 2.22 -20.17
C LEU A 109 8.42 2.62 -18.82
N LYS A 110 9.74 2.53 -18.66
CA LYS A 110 10.45 2.93 -17.42
C LYS A 110 10.25 4.40 -17.08
N GLN A 111 10.22 5.29 -18.08
CA GLN A 111 10.05 6.72 -17.86
C GLN A 111 8.67 7.09 -17.32
N LYS A 112 7.64 6.25 -17.53
CA LYS A 112 6.29 6.44 -17.00
C LYS A 112 6.16 6.11 -15.51
N ALA A 113 7.05 5.30 -14.95
CA ALA A 113 6.96 4.89 -13.55
C ALA A 113 7.00 6.07 -12.56
N ALA A 114 7.89 7.05 -12.79
CA ALA A 114 8.06 8.21 -11.92
C ALA A 114 6.80 9.10 -11.86
N PRO A 115 6.23 9.61 -12.97
CA PRO A 115 5.03 10.44 -12.90
C PRO A 115 3.82 9.66 -12.35
N LEU A 116 3.63 8.39 -12.73
CA LEU A 116 2.53 7.58 -12.19
C LEU A 116 2.63 7.39 -10.67
N ARG A 117 3.86 7.27 -10.12
CA ARG A 117 4.06 7.21 -8.68
C ARG A 117 3.65 8.50 -7.98
N VAL A 118 3.97 9.67 -8.58
CA VAL A 118 3.56 10.96 -8.02
C VAL A 118 2.03 11.10 -8.00
N PHE A 119 1.34 10.68 -9.07
CA PHE A 119 -0.14 10.72 -9.07
C PHE A 119 -0.73 9.79 -8.00
N ASP A 120 -0.18 8.59 -7.82
CA ASP A 120 -0.64 7.62 -6.83
C ASP A 120 -0.44 8.13 -5.40
N GLU A 121 0.75 8.66 -5.09
CA GLU A 121 1.09 9.21 -3.77
C GLU A 121 0.21 10.42 -3.39
N ARG A 122 -0.19 11.24 -4.37
CA ARG A 122 -0.88 12.52 -4.12
C ARG A 122 -2.40 12.41 -4.22
N PHE A 123 -2.90 11.55 -5.09
CA PHE A 123 -4.32 11.49 -5.41
C PHE A 123 -4.91 10.08 -5.35
N GLY A 124 -4.15 9.05 -4.98
CA GLY A 124 -4.56 7.65 -5.12
C GLY A 124 -5.95 7.30 -4.60
N THR A 125 -6.33 7.84 -3.44
CA THR A 125 -7.63 7.61 -2.78
C THR A 125 -8.76 8.52 -3.25
N ARG A 126 -8.46 9.54 -4.07
CA ARG A 126 -9.48 10.45 -4.63
C ARG A 126 -10.09 9.82 -5.88
N PRO A 127 -11.40 10.05 -6.14
CA PRO A 127 -11.99 9.70 -7.42
C PRO A 127 -11.44 10.62 -8.52
N LEU A 128 -11.36 10.11 -9.75
CA LEU A 128 -10.76 10.83 -10.89
C LEU A 128 -11.46 12.16 -11.21
N ASP A 129 -12.80 12.19 -11.15
CA ASP A 129 -13.66 13.35 -11.38
C ASP A 129 -13.47 14.47 -10.34
N ALA A 130 -12.98 14.14 -9.15
CA ALA A 130 -12.66 15.11 -8.11
C ALA A 130 -11.27 15.73 -8.25
N ILE A 131 -10.44 15.29 -9.22
CA ILE A 131 -9.16 15.93 -9.51
C ILE A 131 -9.40 17.15 -10.38
N THR A 132 -9.03 18.31 -9.86
CA THR A 132 -9.08 19.57 -10.62
C THR A 132 -7.72 19.93 -11.20
N VAL A 133 -7.71 20.83 -12.19
CA VAL A 133 -6.48 21.39 -12.75
C VAL A 133 -5.64 22.09 -11.66
N LYS A 134 -6.30 22.73 -10.69
CA LYS A 134 -5.63 23.41 -9.56
C LYS A 134 -4.85 22.42 -8.69
N ASP A 135 -5.43 21.24 -8.44
CA ASP A 135 -4.75 20.17 -7.71
C ASP A 135 -3.44 19.78 -8.42
N VAL A 136 -3.48 19.59 -9.74
CA VAL A 136 -2.29 19.21 -10.53
C VAL A 136 -1.25 20.33 -10.56
N VAL A 137 -1.67 21.58 -10.76
CA VAL A 137 -0.77 22.74 -10.75
C VAL A 137 -0.05 22.87 -9.40
N SER A 138 -0.75 22.66 -8.28
CA SER A 138 -0.13 22.71 -6.94
C SER A 138 1.01 21.69 -6.79
N VAL A 139 0.88 20.49 -7.36
CA VAL A 139 1.93 19.47 -7.35
C VAL A 139 3.11 19.92 -8.22
N LEU A 140 2.85 20.47 -9.41
CA LEU A 140 3.91 20.96 -10.29
C LEU A 140 4.72 22.10 -9.66
N GLU A 141 4.06 23.03 -8.96
CA GLU A 141 4.71 24.13 -8.25
C GLU A 141 5.62 23.64 -7.11
N GLU A 142 5.21 22.62 -6.35
CA GLU A 142 6.05 22.02 -5.31
C GLU A 142 7.32 21.40 -5.90
N TYR A 143 7.21 20.68 -7.02
CA TYR A 143 8.38 20.12 -7.70
C TYR A 143 9.25 21.20 -8.35
N LYS A 144 8.66 22.32 -8.79
CA LYS A 144 9.36 23.49 -9.30
C LYS A 144 10.20 24.16 -8.21
N ALA A 145 9.64 24.33 -7.02
CA ALA A 145 10.36 24.87 -5.86
C ALA A 145 11.56 23.99 -5.46
N ARG A 146 11.47 22.68 -5.69
CA ARG A 146 12.57 21.72 -5.46
C ARG A 146 13.56 21.61 -6.64
N GLY A 147 13.41 22.37 -7.72
CA GLY A 147 14.30 22.34 -8.88
C GLY A 147 14.18 21.09 -9.78
N HIS A 148 13.11 20.30 -9.65
CA HIS A 148 12.95 19.03 -10.37
C HIS A 148 12.32 19.20 -11.77
N ASN A 149 12.82 20.15 -12.57
CA ASN A 149 12.23 20.55 -13.85
C ASN A 149 12.02 19.40 -14.85
N ARG A 150 12.92 18.41 -14.86
CA ARG A 150 12.80 17.23 -15.74
C ARG A 150 11.64 16.30 -15.35
N VAL A 151 11.27 16.26 -14.07
CA VAL A 151 10.13 15.48 -13.57
C VAL A 151 8.83 16.21 -13.87
N ILE A 152 8.81 17.54 -13.74
CA ILE A 152 7.66 18.40 -14.07
C ILE A 152 7.22 18.17 -15.52
N ASN A 153 8.15 18.27 -16.48
CA ASN A 153 7.82 18.07 -17.90
C ASN A 153 7.20 16.68 -18.18
N ARG A 154 7.64 15.65 -17.43
CA ARG A 154 7.09 14.29 -17.55
C ARG A 154 5.72 14.17 -16.92
N ILE A 155 5.48 14.80 -15.76
CA ILE A 155 4.18 14.83 -15.11
C ILE A 155 3.17 15.57 -16.01
N SER A 156 3.53 16.75 -16.52
CA SER A 156 2.68 17.55 -17.41
C SER A 156 2.33 16.78 -18.69
N SER A 157 3.32 16.20 -19.38
CA SER A 157 3.06 15.41 -20.60
C SER A 157 2.15 14.21 -20.37
N GLU A 158 2.22 13.58 -19.19
CA GLU A 158 1.36 12.44 -18.87
C GLU A 158 -0.05 12.91 -18.49
N TRP A 159 -0.18 14.04 -17.78
CA TRP A 159 -1.47 14.66 -17.48
C TRP A 159 -2.25 15.11 -18.72
N ASP A 160 -1.56 15.69 -19.71
CA ASP A 160 -2.23 16.12 -20.95
C ASP A 160 -2.86 14.95 -21.71
N LYS A 161 -2.22 13.77 -21.65
CA LYS A 161 -2.78 12.52 -22.20
C LYS A 161 -3.96 12.00 -21.39
N PHE A 162 -3.99 12.22 -20.08
CA PHE A 162 -5.11 11.82 -19.22
C PHE A 162 -6.32 12.74 -19.35
N SER A 163 -6.10 14.05 -19.51
CA SER A 163 -7.17 15.05 -19.61
C SER A 163 -7.76 15.20 -21.01
N GLY A 164 -7.31 14.39 -21.98
CA GLY A 164 -7.85 14.39 -23.35
C GLY A 164 -7.58 15.68 -24.13
N ARG A 165 -6.56 16.46 -23.77
CA ARG A 165 -6.19 17.70 -24.49
C ARG A 165 -5.24 17.46 -25.66
N TYR A 166 -5.48 16.39 -26.42
CA TYR A 166 -4.81 16.07 -27.68
C TYR A 166 -5.85 15.75 -28.74
#